data_AF-A0A435Y476-F1
#
_entry.id   AF-A0A435Y476-F1
#
_cell.length_a   1.000
_cell.length_b   1.000
_cell.length_c   1.000
_cell.angle_alpha   90.00
_cell.angle_beta   90.00
_cell.angle_gamma   90.00
#
_symmetry.space_group_name_H-M   'P 1'
#
loop_
_entity.id
_entity.type
_entity.pdbx_description
1 polymer ?
#
loop_
_entity_poly.entity_id
_entity_poly.type
_entity_poly.pdbx_seq_one_letter_code
_entity_poly.pdbx_strand_id
1 'polypeptide(L)' 'MKLFESLAKYQPQALGMLRIVTALQFIEHGTQKLFNFPVSDQPHALTGLTIAAGILEFAGGILLALG' A
#
# COMPACT_ATOMS: atom_id res chain seq x y z
N MET A 1 -5.90 -24.19 22.77
CA MET A 1 -6.45 -24.16 21.39
C MET A 1 -7.79 -23.42 21.22
N LYS A 2 -8.55 -23.04 22.26
CA LYS A 2 -9.82 -22.31 22.09
C LYS A 2 -9.69 -20.84 21.62
N LEU A 3 -8.56 -20.19 21.94
CA LEU A 3 -8.33 -18.79 21.57
C LEU A 3 -8.21 -18.61 20.05
N PHE A 4 -7.40 -19.43 19.37
CA PHE A 4 -7.20 -19.36 17.93
C PHE A 4 -8.50 -19.60 17.14
N GLU A 5 -9.36 -20.52 17.58
CA GLU A 5 -10.67 -20.75 16.95
C GLU A 5 -11.58 -19.53 17.07
N SER A 6 -11.56 -18.85 18.22
CA SER A 6 -12.31 -17.61 18.39
C SER A 6 -11.73 -16.44 17.58
N LEU A 7 -10.45 -16.46 17.19
CA LEU A 7 -9.87 -15.45 16.30
C LEU A 7 -10.11 -15.78 14.82
N ALA A 8 -10.16 -17.07 14.45
CA ALA A 8 -10.35 -17.52 13.08
C ALA A 8 -11.65 -16.98 12.46
N LYS A 9 -12.69 -16.74 13.26
CA LYS A 9 -13.94 -16.11 12.81
C LYS A 9 -13.76 -14.68 12.27
N TYR A 10 -12.67 -14.00 12.61
CA TYR A 10 -12.33 -12.65 12.14
C TYR A 10 -11.38 -12.63 10.94
N GLN A 11 -11.00 -13.80 10.43
CA GLN A 11 -10.09 -13.91 9.28
C GLN A 11 -10.52 -13.09 8.06
N PRO A 12 -11.80 -13.07 7.62
CA PRO A 12 -12.17 -12.28 6.45
C PRO A 12 -12.09 -10.77 6.70
N GLN A 13 -12.40 -10.31 7.91
CA GLN A 13 -12.26 -8.91 8.31
C GLN A 13 -10.80 -8.50 8.42
N ALA A 14 -9.95 -9.35 9.00
CA ALA A 14 -8.51 -9.12 9.10
C ALA A 14 -7.86 -9.07 7.71
N LEU A 15 -8.27 -9.93 6.79
CA LEU A 15 -7.80 -9.91 5.40
C LEU A 15 -8.23 -8.62 4.68
N GLY A 16 -9.48 -8.19 4.84
CA GLY A 16 -9.98 -6.94 4.28
C GLY A 16 -9.22 -5.72 4.82
N MET A 17 -9.00 -5.68 6.13
CA MET A 17 -8.23 -4.61 6.78
C MET A 17 -6.78 -4.58 6.32
N LEU A 18 -6.11 -5.75 6.28
CA LEU A 18 -4.75 -5.87 5.75
C LEU A 18 -4.67 -5.37 4.31
N ARG A 19 -5.65 -5.71 3.48
CA ARG A 19 -5.72 -5.29 2.08
C ARG A 19 -5.83 -3.78 1.95
N ILE A 20 -6.77 -3.17 2.67
CA ILE A 20 -6.99 -1.73 2.66
C ILE A 20 -5.73 -0.99 3.14
N VAL A 21 -5.16 -1.40 4.28
CA VAL A 21 -3.95 -0.77 4.83
C VAL A 21 -2.78 -0.88 3.86
N THR A 22 -2.57 -2.06 3.25
CA THR A 22 -1.48 -2.28 2.29
C THR A 22 -1.68 -1.42 1.04
N ALA A 23 -2.90 -1.36 0.52
CA ALA A 23 -3.23 -0.54 -0.66
C ALA A 23 -2.99 0.95 -0.41
N LEU A 24 -3.44 1.45 0.75
CA LEU A 24 -3.22 2.84 1.15
C LEU A 24 -1.72 3.16 1.26
N GLN A 25 -0.93 2.28 1.88
CA GLN A 25 0.51 2.49 2.03
C GLN A 25 1.24 2.55 0.68
N PHE A 26 0.85 1.69 -0.27
CA PHE A 26 1.37 1.68 -1.63
C PHE A 26 1.01 2.95 -2.40
N ILE A 27 -0.25 3.40 -2.29
CA ILE A 27 -0.68 4.66 -2.92
C ILE A 27 0.08 5.84 -2.34
N GLU A 28 0.27 5.90 -1.02
CA GLU A 28 1.05 6.95 -0.37
C GLU A 28 2.49 6.98 -0.92
N HIS A 29 3.18 5.86 -0.97
CA HIS A 29 4.56 5.81 -1.46
C HIS A 29 4.67 6.11 -2.98
N GLY A 30 3.71 5.61 -3.77
CA GLY A 30 3.63 5.94 -5.19
C GLY A 30 3.38 7.42 -5.44
N THR A 31 2.52 8.04 -4.63
CA THR A 31 2.22 9.49 -4.74
C THR A 31 3.38 10.36 -4.27
N GLN A 32 4.16 9.92 -3.27
CA GLN A 32 5.42 10.58 -2.90
C GLN A 32 6.43 10.56 -4.05
N LYS A 33 6.55 9.46 -4.78
CA LYS A 33 7.52 9.33 -5.89
C LYS A 33 7.09 10.05 -7.17
N LEU A 34 5.79 10.05 -7.49
CA LEU A 34 5.26 10.62 -8.74
C LEU A 34 4.83 12.08 -8.61
N PHE A 35 4.23 12.44 -7.47
CA PHE A 35 3.59 13.74 -7.25
C PHE A 35 4.23 14.54 -6.11
N ASN A 36 5.27 14.00 -5.46
CA ASN A 36 5.94 14.62 -4.31
C ASN A 36 4.96 14.99 -3.18
N PHE A 37 3.94 14.14 -2.97
CA PHE A 37 2.89 14.35 -1.99
C PHE A 37 2.58 13.04 -1.27
N PRO A 38 2.63 12.98 0.08
CA PRO A 38 3.10 14.01 1.02
C PRO A 38 4.57 14.40 0.80
N VAL A 39 4.94 15.66 1.09
CA VAL A 39 6.30 16.17 0.87
C VAL A 39 7.28 15.36 1.71
N SER A 40 8.24 14.71 1.05
CA SER A 40 9.35 14.02 1.70
C SER A 40 10.50 15.00 1.93
N ASP A 41 11.08 14.99 3.13
CA ASP A 41 12.32 15.72 3.45
C ASP A 41 13.51 15.26 2.59
N GLN A 42 13.43 14.04 2.04
CA GLN A 42 14.37 13.53 1.04
C GLN A 42 13.63 13.38 -0.29
N PRO A 43 13.74 14.37 -1.22
CA PRO A 43 13.23 14.19 -2.56
C PRO A 43 13.96 13.02 -3.21
N HIS A 44 13.21 11.97 -3.55
CA HIS A 44 13.78 10.85 -4.28
C HIS A 44 14.34 11.38 -5.59
N ALA A 45 15.60 11.08 -5.90
CA ALA A 45 16.14 11.40 -7.21
C ALA A 45 15.23 10.79 -8.27
N LEU A 46 14.76 11.61 -9.22
CA LEU A 46 13.92 11.22 -10.35
C LEU A 46 14.74 10.41 -11.36
N THR A 47 15.19 9.24 -10.91
CA THR A 47 15.81 8.24 -11.76
C THR A 47 14.70 7.45 -12.47
N GLY A 48 15.01 6.87 -13.64
CA GLY A 48 14.06 6.02 -14.35
C GLY A 48 13.52 4.87 -13.47
N LEU A 49 14.34 4.38 -12.54
CA LEU A 49 13.95 3.36 -11.57
C LEU A 49 12.92 3.89 -10.55
N THR A 50 13.09 5.10 -10.04
CA THR A 50 12.14 5.73 -9.11
C THR A 50 10.77 5.95 -9.75
N ILE A 51 10.74 6.37 -11.02
CA ILE A 51 9.49 6.58 -11.76
C ILE A 51 8.77 5.26 -12.00
N ALA A 52 9.50 4.23 -12.46
CA ALA A 52 8.93 2.90 -12.63
C ALA A 52 8.38 2.33 -11.32
N ALA A 53 9.12 2.49 -10.21
CA ALA A 53 8.67 2.11 -8.88
C ALA A 53 7.41 2.89 -8.45
N GLY A 54 7.37 4.20 -8.67
CA GLY A 54 6.22 5.03 -8.34
C GLY A 54 4.95 4.63 -9.11
N ILE A 55 5.07 4.29 -10.40
CA ILE A 55 3.94 3.78 -11.20
C ILE A 55 3.45 2.44 -10.66
N LEU A 56 4.36 1.51 -10.36
CA LEU A 56 3.98 0.20 -9.82
C LEU A 56 3.34 0.30 -8.44
N GLU A 57 3.83 1.19 -7.58
CA GLU A 57 3.29 1.42 -6.24
C GLU A 57 1.91 2.08 -6.30
N PHE A 58 1.75 3.11 -7.13
CA PHE A 58 0.47 3.82 -7.28
C PHE A 58 -0.59 2.95 -7.96
N ALA A 59 -0.29 2.42 -9.15
CA ALA A 59 -1.24 1.58 -9.89
C ALA A 59 -1.48 0.24 -9.19
N GLY A 60 -0.44 -0.38 -8.63
CA GLY A 60 -0.55 -1.61 -7.86
C GLY A 60 -1.36 -1.42 -6.57
N GLY A 61 -1.19 -0.29 -5.88
CA GLY A 61 -2.01 0.07 -4.72
C GLY A 61 -3.49 0.23 -5.08
N ILE A 62 -3.82 0.88 -6.21
CA ILE A 62 -5.21 1.02 -6.69
C ILE A 62 -5.81 -0.36 -7.02
N LEU A 63 -5.08 -1.21 -7.76
CA LEU A 63 -5.54 -2.56 -8.07
C LEU A 63 -5.73 -3.41 -6.80
N LEU A 64 -4.84 -3.26 -5.82
CA LEU A 64 -4.96 -3.96 -4.54
C LEU A 64 -6.18 -3.51 -3.75
N ALA A 65 -6.51 -2.20 -3.78
CA ALA A 65 -7.71 -1.66 -3.15
C ALA A 65 -9.00 -2.18 -3.80
N LEU A 66 -9.00 -2.37 -5.13
CA LEU A 66 -10.17 -2.85 -5.87
C LEU A 66 -10.50 -4.32 -5.60
N GLY A 67 -9.50 -5.15 -5.29
CA GLY A 67 -9.72 -6.56 -4.94
C GLY A 67 -9.39 -7.53 -6.06
#